data_AF-A0A0C9U2P9-F1
#
_entry.id   AF-A0A0C9U2P9-F1
#
_cell.length_a   1.000
_cell.length_b   1.000
_cell.length_c   1.000
_cell.angle_alpha   90.00
_cell.angle_beta   90.00
_cell.angle_gamma   90.00
#
_symmetry.space_group_name_H-M   'P 1'
#
loop_
_entity.id
_entity.type
_entity.pdbx_description
1 polymer ?
#
loop_
_entity_poly.entity_id
_entity_poly.type
_entity_poly.pdbx_seq_one_letter_code
_entity_poly.pdbx_strand_id
1 'polypeptide(L)'
;MANNSVHQPLPGRTARDTETPGSSTSPGTNATKATSHPGPANVQDIIQPYEKCVGAVENNLTAQIQDLRGMIGTHLQVPTPTPTSAAVPSTHHRHGRDMEISHTSLSPAIPHEPHRLLTRGESSVSPASIPSEDLGTARLGDEVFKFVKRLVPDPPNVLFSKDVDRLFHEWENSDLLVVNGRSIPIKYWDQFYKKTSGVKEDGWPALKGKWANWKYIATERLQHPNTIVFWNRFSDHDGKRFSYQQILDTLSKERDGKATHDAENARLFFGGDLSHPDTKGVFFYLKSGKKVLTTKDPVIARKWLQLLEEDDDISSRWARIQNTVLRQTHILSL
;
A
#
# COMPACT_ATOMS: atom_id res chain seq x y z
N MET A 1 57.23 -6.52 -13.92
CA MET A 1 58.26 -7.13 -14.80
C MET A 1 58.05 -8.64 -14.78
N ALA A 2 58.09 -9.26 -15.95
CA ALA A 2 57.26 -10.38 -16.38
C ALA A 2 57.58 -11.75 -15.73
N ASN A 3 56.52 -12.55 -15.57
CA ASN A 3 56.52 -13.94 -15.13
C ASN A 3 56.43 -14.90 -16.33
N ASN A 4 57.12 -16.04 -16.19
CA ASN A 4 57.27 -17.13 -17.15
C ASN A 4 55.96 -17.72 -17.69
N SER A 5 55.95 -18.04 -18.98
CA SER A 5 54.94 -18.86 -19.64
C SER A 5 55.60 -20.12 -20.23
N VAL A 6 55.18 -21.29 -19.76
CA VAL A 6 55.55 -22.60 -20.27
C VAL A 6 54.27 -23.25 -20.77
N HIS A 7 54.21 -23.56 -22.07
CA HIS A 7 53.17 -24.39 -22.66
C HIS A 7 53.82 -25.55 -23.42
N GLN A 8 53.46 -26.78 -23.05
CA GLN A 8 53.72 -28.02 -23.78
C GLN A 8 52.43 -28.53 -24.45
N PRO A 9 52.55 -29.44 -25.45
CA PRO A 9 51.48 -29.75 -26.42
C PRO A 9 50.75 -31.09 -26.19
N LEU A 10 49.56 -31.22 -26.79
CA LEU A 10 48.82 -32.45 -27.16
C LEU A 10 49.23 -32.90 -28.59
N PRO A 11 48.78 -34.03 -29.21
CA PRO A 11 47.82 -35.07 -28.78
C PRO A 11 48.25 -36.54 -29.08
N GLY A 12 47.48 -37.52 -28.59
CA GLY A 12 47.55 -38.93 -29.01
C GLY A 12 46.15 -39.54 -29.17
N ARG A 13 45.89 -40.19 -30.31
CA ARG A 13 44.59 -40.68 -30.78
C ARG A 13 44.78 -42.06 -31.45
N THR A 14 44.05 -43.09 -31.00
CA THR A 14 43.75 -44.40 -31.67
C THR A 14 42.57 -45.02 -30.89
N ALA A 15 41.35 -45.28 -31.42
CA ALA A 15 40.89 -46.34 -32.37
C ALA A 15 41.26 -47.76 -31.88
N ARG A 16 40.44 -48.83 -31.87
CA ARG A 16 39.13 -49.27 -32.42
C ARG A 16 38.76 -50.61 -31.69
N ASP A 17 37.51 -51.08 -31.54
CA ASP A 17 36.84 -52.20 -32.27
C ASP A 17 35.50 -52.54 -31.54
N THR A 18 34.30 -52.55 -32.17
CA THR A 18 33.54 -53.65 -32.84
C THR A 18 33.40 -54.95 -31.99
N GLU A 19 32.21 -55.49 -31.66
CA GLU A 19 31.21 -56.16 -32.54
C GLU A 19 29.75 -56.21 -31.95
N THR A 20 28.81 -56.63 -32.79
CA THR A 20 27.32 -56.55 -32.82
C THR A 20 26.63 -57.89 -32.37
N PRO A 21 25.36 -58.24 -32.74
CA PRO A 21 24.00 -57.74 -32.42
C PRO A 21 23.10 -58.76 -31.67
N GLY A 22 21.91 -58.33 -31.21
CA GLY A 22 20.81 -59.24 -30.83
C GLY A 22 19.44 -58.57 -30.88
N SER A 23 18.66 -58.88 -31.93
CA SER A 23 17.25 -58.53 -32.09
C SER A 23 16.37 -59.30 -31.11
N SER A 24 15.36 -58.64 -30.53
CA SER A 24 14.11 -59.31 -30.19
C SER A 24 12.95 -58.32 -30.18
N THR A 25 11.94 -58.66 -30.98
CA THR A 25 10.73 -57.90 -31.27
C THR A 25 9.61 -58.43 -30.39
N SER A 26 8.87 -57.56 -29.69
CA SER A 26 7.48 -57.84 -29.33
C SER A 26 6.67 -56.56 -29.10
N PRO A 27 5.36 -56.58 -29.37
CA PRO A 27 4.59 -55.38 -29.69
C PRO A 27 3.87 -54.82 -28.46
N GLY A 28 4.19 -53.57 -28.11
CA GLY A 28 3.41 -52.77 -27.17
C GLY A 28 2.28 -52.06 -27.90
N THR A 29 1.04 -52.49 -27.63
CA THR A 29 -0.21 -51.82 -28.01
C THR A 29 -0.23 -50.38 -27.50
N ASN A 30 -0.09 -49.40 -28.39
CA ASN A 30 -0.40 -48.00 -28.12
C ASN A 30 -1.92 -47.80 -28.17
N ALA A 31 -2.56 -47.84 -27.00
CA ALA A 31 -3.89 -47.27 -26.83
C ALA A 31 -3.77 -45.75 -26.83
N THR A 32 -4.18 -45.11 -27.94
CA THR A 32 -4.49 -43.69 -27.99
C THR A 32 -5.60 -43.37 -26.99
N LYS A 33 -5.21 -42.85 -25.82
CA LYS A 33 -6.15 -42.20 -24.90
C LYS A 33 -6.48 -40.84 -25.49
N ALA A 34 -7.60 -40.76 -26.20
CA ALA A 34 -8.22 -39.50 -26.59
C ALA A 34 -8.51 -38.71 -25.30
N THR A 35 -7.73 -37.67 -25.05
CA THR A 35 -8.04 -36.67 -24.03
C THR A 35 -9.19 -35.84 -24.57
N SER A 36 -10.42 -36.24 -24.22
CA SER A 36 -11.61 -35.40 -24.40
C SER A 36 -11.33 -34.03 -23.79
N HIS A 37 -11.33 -33.00 -24.62
CA HIS A 37 -11.34 -31.62 -24.17
C HIS A 37 -12.58 -31.40 -23.29
N PRO A 38 -12.46 -30.72 -22.13
CA PRO A 38 -13.64 -30.23 -21.44
C PRO A 38 -14.35 -29.27 -22.39
N GLY A 39 -15.63 -29.56 -22.67
CA GLY A 39 -16.49 -28.67 -23.45
C GLY A 39 -16.56 -27.28 -22.81
N PRO A 40 -17.00 -26.26 -23.58
CA PRO A 40 -17.08 -24.89 -23.06
C PRO A 40 -17.86 -24.88 -21.75
N ALA A 41 -17.24 -24.34 -20.70
CA ALA A 41 -17.85 -24.21 -19.39
C ALA A 41 -19.22 -23.52 -19.54
N ASN A 42 -20.25 -24.13 -18.95
CA ASN A 42 -21.60 -23.61 -19.00
C ASN A 42 -21.58 -22.20 -18.40
N VAL A 43 -22.12 -21.22 -19.13
CA VAL A 43 -22.20 -19.81 -18.69
C VAL A 43 -22.87 -19.70 -17.31
N GLN A 44 -23.74 -20.65 -16.97
CA GLN A 44 -24.39 -20.74 -15.65
C GLN A 44 -23.41 -21.01 -14.50
N ASP A 45 -22.33 -21.77 -14.73
CA ASP A 45 -21.30 -22.07 -13.72
C ASP A 45 -20.39 -20.86 -13.45
N ILE A 46 -20.34 -19.91 -14.37
CA ILE A 46 -19.59 -18.66 -14.24
C ILE A 46 -20.42 -17.59 -13.52
N ILE A 47 -21.75 -17.59 -13.64
CA ILE A 47 -22.65 -16.56 -13.07
C ILE A 47 -22.94 -16.79 -11.58
N GLN A 48 -23.07 -18.05 -11.15
CA GLN A 48 -23.39 -18.43 -9.76
C GLN A 48 -22.51 -17.80 -8.66
N PRO A 49 -21.17 -17.70 -8.82
CA PRO A 49 -20.31 -17.04 -7.83
C PRO A 49 -20.59 -15.53 -7.70
N TYR A 50 -20.99 -14.87 -8.78
CA TYR A 50 -21.29 -13.43 -8.79
C TYR A 50 -22.61 -13.13 -8.08
N GLU A 51 -23.67 -13.91 -8.32
CA GLU A 51 -24.96 -13.74 -7.64
C GLU A 51 -24.83 -13.89 -6.12
N LYS A 52 -23.99 -14.84 -5.67
CA LYS A 52 -23.71 -15.05 -4.25
C LYS A 52 -22.93 -13.88 -3.63
N CYS A 53 -22.01 -13.28 -4.37
CA CYS A 53 -21.21 -12.14 -3.91
C CYS A 53 -22.06 -10.86 -3.83
N VAL A 54 -22.87 -10.60 -4.86
CA VAL A 54 -23.79 -9.45 -4.91
C VAL A 54 -24.82 -9.54 -3.78
N GLY A 55 -25.45 -10.69 -3.58
CA GLY A 55 -26.41 -10.88 -2.49
C GLY A 55 -25.79 -10.69 -1.10
N ALA A 56 -24.52 -11.06 -0.91
CA ALA A 56 -23.82 -10.81 0.34
C ALA A 56 -23.57 -9.31 0.60
N VAL A 57 -23.27 -8.55 -0.45
CA VAL A 57 -23.08 -7.09 -0.36
C VAL A 57 -24.41 -6.38 -0.10
N GLU A 58 -25.48 -6.75 -0.80
CA GLU A 58 -26.82 -6.18 -0.61
C GLU A 58 -27.36 -6.43 0.80
N ASN A 59 -27.18 -7.64 1.33
CA ASN A 59 -27.56 -7.97 2.70
C ASN A 59 -26.77 -7.16 3.73
N ASN A 60 -25.47 -6.97 3.50
CA ASN A 60 -24.62 -6.17 4.40
C ASN A 60 -25.03 -4.68 4.38
N LEU A 61 -25.27 -4.13 3.18
CA LEU A 61 -25.72 -2.74 3.03
C LEU A 61 -27.10 -2.53 3.66
N THR A 62 -28.02 -3.48 3.48
CA THR A 62 -29.35 -3.42 4.08
C THR A 62 -29.28 -3.44 5.61
N ALA A 63 -28.41 -4.28 6.18
CA ALA A 63 -28.19 -4.32 7.62
C ALA A 63 -27.61 -2.99 8.15
N GLN A 64 -26.63 -2.41 7.47
CA GLN A 64 -26.08 -1.10 7.85
C GLN A 64 -27.11 0.03 7.78
N ILE A 65 -27.98 0.03 6.77
CA ILE A 65 -29.05 1.03 6.63
C ILE A 65 -30.10 0.88 7.73
N GLN A 66 -30.44 -0.35 8.11
CA GLN A 66 -31.38 -0.60 9.21
C GLN A 66 -30.81 -0.16 10.55
N ASP A 67 -29.52 -0.40 10.80
CA ASP A 67 -28.82 0.03 12.00
C ASP A 67 -28.79 1.56 12.12
N LEU A 68 -28.46 2.26 11.02
CA LEU A 68 -28.51 3.73 10.95
C LEU A 68 -29.93 4.28 11.19
N ARG A 69 -30.97 3.62 10.68
CA ARG A 69 -32.35 4.01 10.95
C ARG A 69 -32.73 3.80 12.42
N GLY A 70 -32.25 2.73 13.05
CA GLY A 70 -32.42 2.48 14.48
C GLY A 70 -31.80 3.60 15.32
N MET A 71 -30.57 4.00 15.00
CA MET A 71 -29.88 5.08 15.68
C MET A 71 -30.62 6.43 15.56
N ILE A 72 -31.10 6.78 14.37
CA ILE A 72 -31.83 8.05 14.15
C ILE A 72 -33.21 8.03 14.86
N GLY A 73 -33.88 6.88 14.89
CA GLY A 73 -35.18 6.72 15.55
C GLY A 73 -35.15 6.94 17.06
N THR A 74 -34.05 6.58 17.73
CA THR A 74 -33.89 6.77 19.18
C THR A 74 -33.67 8.23 19.60
N HIS A 75 -33.30 9.11 18.67
CA HIS A 75 -32.97 10.51 18.97
C HIS A 75 -34.15 11.50 18.82
N LEU A 76 -35.34 11.01 18.43
CA LEU A 76 -36.53 11.86 18.16
C LEU A 76 -37.72 11.63 19.10
N GLN A 77 -37.55 10.88 20.20
CA GLN A 77 -38.58 10.81 21.25
C GLN A 77 -38.58 12.07 22.11
N VAL A 78 -39.41 13.04 21.71
CA VAL A 78 -39.76 14.23 22.48
C VAL A 78 -40.50 13.82 23.77
N PRO A 79 -40.03 14.22 24.97
CA PRO A 79 -40.76 13.94 26.21
C PRO A 79 -42.02 14.80 26.28
N THR A 80 -43.18 14.16 26.47
CA THR A 80 -44.49 14.81 26.68
C THR A 80 -44.55 15.44 28.08
N PRO A 81 -44.89 16.74 28.24
CA PRO A 81 -45.13 17.33 29.55
C PRO A 81 -46.58 17.12 30.02
N THR A 82 -46.72 16.65 31.26
CA THR A 82 -47.98 16.52 32.01
C THR A 82 -48.53 17.89 32.42
N PRO A 83 -49.84 18.16 32.34
CA PRO A 83 -50.41 19.41 32.85
C PRO A 83 -50.75 19.28 34.34
N THR A 84 -50.36 20.27 35.16
CA THR A 84 -50.88 20.45 36.53
C THR A 84 -51.36 21.88 36.70
N SER A 85 -52.56 21.95 37.28
CA SER A 85 -53.47 23.08 37.38
C SER A 85 -53.07 24.09 38.47
N ALA A 86 -53.67 25.28 38.34
CA ALA A 86 -53.45 26.57 38.99
C ALA A 86 -53.54 26.62 40.54
N ALA A 87 -52.83 27.59 41.15
CA ALA A 87 -53.43 28.69 41.93
C ALA A 87 -52.37 29.67 42.51
N VAL A 88 -52.66 30.97 42.37
CA VAL A 88 -52.04 32.18 42.99
C VAL A 88 -52.69 32.30 44.41
N PRO A 89 -52.17 33.01 45.48
CA PRO A 89 -51.59 34.35 45.36
C PRO A 89 -50.61 34.92 46.44
N SER A 90 -50.02 36.06 46.07
CA SER A 90 -49.88 37.30 46.89
C SER A 90 -48.68 37.54 47.84
N THR A 91 -48.03 38.70 47.62
CA THR A 91 -47.72 39.79 48.60
C THR A 91 -46.25 40.07 49.05
N HIS A 92 -45.82 41.32 48.75
CA HIS A 92 -44.89 42.27 49.43
C HIS A 92 -43.36 42.11 49.60
N HIS A 93 -42.70 43.28 49.41
CA HIS A 93 -41.44 43.85 49.91
C HIS A 93 -40.29 43.96 48.88
N ARG A 94 -39.89 45.14 48.37
CA ARG A 94 -39.31 46.40 48.92
C ARG A 94 -37.81 46.27 49.29
N HIS A 95 -37.02 47.23 48.78
CA HIS A 95 -35.55 47.49 48.92
C HIS A 95 -34.72 46.77 47.85
N GLY A 96 -33.87 47.41 47.03
CA GLY A 96 -33.24 48.72 47.12
C GLY A 96 -31.73 48.52 47.25
N ARG A 97 -30.96 48.83 46.20
CA ARG A 97 -29.63 49.48 46.23
C ARG A 97 -28.92 49.33 44.89
N ASP A 98 -28.66 50.49 44.29
CA ASP A 98 -27.51 50.74 43.43
C ASP A 98 -26.20 50.44 44.18
N MET A 99 -25.20 49.93 43.47
CA MET A 99 -23.81 50.24 43.78
C MET A 99 -22.94 50.07 42.53
N GLU A 100 -22.72 51.22 41.91
CA GLU A 100 -21.53 51.59 41.15
C GLU A 100 -20.27 51.39 41.99
N ILE A 101 -19.23 50.75 41.45
CA ILE A 101 -17.85 50.96 41.92
C ILE A 101 -16.88 50.88 40.75
N SER A 102 -16.24 52.02 40.50
CA SER A 102 -15.00 52.17 39.74
C SER A 102 -13.82 51.70 40.57
N HIS A 103 -12.85 51.01 39.96
CA HIS A 103 -11.48 50.98 40.47
C HIS A 103 -10.46 51.00 39.33
N THR A 104 -9.79 52.14 39.23
CA THR A 104 -8.46 52.32 38.66
C THR A 104 -7.44 51.57 39.53
N SER A 105 -6.47 50.87 38.94
CA SER A 105 -5.22 50.55 39.65
C SER A 105 -4.05 50.36 38.70
N LEU A 106 -2.92 50.94 39.13
CA LEU A 106 -1.66 51.15 38.43
C LEU A 106 -0.77 49.90 38.36
N SER A 107 0.14 49.93 37.38
CA SER A 107 1.20 48.98 37.02
C SER A 107 2.08 48.47 38.17
N PRO A 108 2.92 47.45 37.89
CA PRO A 108 4.34 47.80 37.79
C PRO A 108 5.05 47.20 36.56
N ALA A 109 5.97 48.01 36.04
CA ALA A 109 6.90 47.65 34.98
C ALA A 109 7.84 46.52 35.44
N ILE A 110 7.95 45.47 34.61
CA ILE A 110 8.92 44.39 34.80
C ILE A 110 10.17 44.69 33.94
N PRO A 111 11.39 44.58 34.49
CA PRO A 111 12.63 44.89 33.78
C PRO A 111 12.89 43.94 32.61
N HIS A 112 13.30 44.52 31.48
CA HIS A 112 13.86 43.79 30.35
C HIS A 112 15.17 43.11 30.76
N GLU A 113 15.15 41.79 30.91
CA GLU A 113 16.33 40.95 30.88
C GLU A 113 16.75 40.74 29.42
N PRO A 114 18.01 40.99 29.03
CA PRO A 114 18.47 40.69 27.69
C PRO A 114 18.56 39.18 27.53
N HIS A 115 17.66 38.63 26.72
CA HIS A 115 17.74 37.26 26.24
C HIS A 115 19.14 37.00 25.67
N ARG A 116 19.89 36.20 26.41
CA ARG A 116 21.15 35.59 26.03
C ARG A 116 20.89 34.77 24.77
N LEU A 117 21.24 35.34 23.62
CA LEU A 117 21.30 34.64 22.33
C LEU A 117 22.16 33.39 22.53
N LEU A 118 21.51 32.24 22.65
CA LEU A 118 22.16 30.96 22.41
C LEU A 118 22.52 30.97 20.93
N THR A 119 23.78 31.32 20.67
CA THR A 119 24.43 31.19 19.38
C THR A 119 24.32 29.74 18.98
N ARG A 120 23.33 29.44 18.13
CA ARG A 120 23.26 28.24 17.32
C ARG A 120 24.61 28.17 16.61
N GLY A 121 25.46 27.26 17.07
CA GLY A 121 26.71 26.95 16.40
C GLY A 121 26.39 26.42 15.01
N GLU A 122 26.21 27.33 14.06
CA GLU A 122 26.41 27.07 12.65
C GLU A 122 27.87 26.68 12.51
N SER A 123 28.13 25.39 12.68
CA SER A 123 29.30 24.74 12.12
C SER A 123 29.12 24.80 10.60
N SER A 124 29.37 25.99 10.05
CA SER A 124 29.51 26.25 8.63
C SER A 124 30.79 25.57 8.20
N VAL A 125 30.68 24.28 7.91
CA VAL A 125 31.69 23.55 7.19
C VAL A 125 31.79 24.22 5.82
N SER A 126 32.87 24.95 5.59
CA SER A 126 33.16 25.59 4.32
C SER A 126 33.08 24.54 3.19
N PRO A 127 32.28 24.75 2.12
CA PRO A 127 32.03 23.76 1.08
C PRO A 127 33.23 23.40 0.17
N ALA A 128 34.43 23.92 0.46
CA ALA A 128 35.47 24.11 -0.55
C ALA A 128 36.42 22.91 -0.77
N SER A 129 36.19 21.73 -0.18
CA SER A 129 37.10 20.59 -0.41
C SER A 129 36.53 19.19 -0.15
N ILE A 130 35.21 18.99 -0.26
CA ILE A 130 34.63 17.63 -0.14
C ILE A 130 34.86 16.90 -1.47
N PRO A 131 35.57 15.76 -1.49
CA PRO A 131 35.76 14.96 -2.70
C PRO A 131 34.41 14.58 -3.32
N SER A 132 34.27 14.75 -4.64
CA SER A 132 33.00 14.51 -5.35
C SER A 132 32.48 13.08 -5.20
N GLU A 133 33.35 12.11 -4.93
CA GLU A 133 33.02 10.70 -4.70
C GLU A 133 32.24 10.45 -3.39
N ASP A 134 32.45 11.31 -2.40
CA ASP A 134 31.78 11.26 -1.09
C ASP A 134 30.43 11.99 -1.06
N LEU A 135 30.07 12.65 -2.16
CA LEU A 135 28.79 13.37 -2.26
C LEU A 135 27.69 12.43 -2.77
N GLY A 136 26.61 12.33 -2.01
CA GLY A 136 25.36 11.68 -2.41
C GLY A 136 24.28 12.70 -2.71
N THR A 137 23.28 12.29 -3.48
CA THR A 137 22.07 13.06 -3.77
C THR A 137 20.84 12.25 -3.42
N ALA A 138 19.92 12.83 -2.65
CA ALA A 138 18.61 12.26 -2.33
C ALA A 138 17.51 13.17 -2.88
N ARG A 139 16.40 12.57 -3.34
CA ARG A 139 15.21 13.33 -3.73
C ARG A 139 14.22 13.36 -2.56
N LEU A 140 13.98 14.54 -2.00
CA LEU A 140 13.08 14.78 -0.86
C LEU A 140 11.86 15.57 -1.35
N GLY A 141 10.88 14.86 -1.91
CA GLY A 141 9.78 15.50 -2.63
C GLY A 141 10.26 16.13 -3.93
N ASP A 142 10.06 17.44 -4.08
CA ASP A 142 10.51 18.21 -5.25
C ASP A 142 11.95 18.73 -5.11
N GLU A 143 12.57 18.53 -3.95
CA GLU A 143 13.92 19.02 -3.65
C GLU A 143 14.99 17.95 -3.91
N VAL A 144 16.12 18.36 -4.49
CA VAL A 144 17.36 17.56 -4.56
C VAL A 144 18.27 17.95 -3.40
N PHE A 145 18.42 17.04 -2.43
CA PHE A 145 19.25 17.23 -1.25
C PHE A 145 20.63 16.59 -1.45
N LYS A 146 21.68 17.39 -1.37
CA LYS A 146 23.08 16.92 -1.42
C LYS A 146 23.57 16.62 -0.01
N PHE A 147 24.19 15.47 0.18
CA PHE A 147 24.69 15.03 1.47
C PHE A 147 26.04 14.34 1.37
N VAL A 148 26.74 14.23 2.50
CA VAL A 148 28.04 13.55 2.55
C VAL A 148 27.80 12.10 2.98
N LYS A 149 28.13 11.14 2.11
CA LYS A 149 27.83 9.71 2.30
C LYS A 149 28.38 9.15 3.61
N ARG A 150 29.62 9.50 3.94
CA ARG A 150 30.30 9.07 5.19
C ARG A 150 29.66 9.63 6.47
N LEU A 151 28.86 10.69 6.38
CA LEU A 151 28.16 11.30 7.52
C LEU A 151 26.74 10.74 7.71
N VAL A 152 26.29 9.82 6.85
CA VAL A 152 25.00 9.16 7.06
C VAL A 152 25.14 8.18 8.22
N PRO A 153 24.35 8.33 9.31
CA PRO A 153 24.42 7.43 10.45
C PRO A 153 23.86 6.04 10.10
N ASP A 154 24.09 5.06 10.96
CA ASP A 154 23.43 3.76 10.81
C ASP A 154 21.91 3.91 10.90
N PRO A 155 21.13 3.06 10.21
CA PRO A 155 19.68 3.07 10.31
C PRO A 155 19.23 3.02 11.77
N PRO A 156 18.39 3.97 12.22
CA PRO A 156 17.87 3.94 13.58
C PRO A 156 17.12 2.62 13.84
N ASN A 157 17.41 1.97 14.98
CA ASN A 157 16.72 0.74 15.38
C ASN A 157 15.38 1.06 16.05
N VAL A 158 14.41 1.49 15.25
CA VAL A 158 13.05 1.82 15.71
C VAL A 158 12.04 0.76 15.28
N LEU A 159 10.97 0.63 16.07
CA LEU A 159 9.85 -0.28 15.83
C LEU A 159 8.54 0.44 16.14
N PHE A 160 7.58 0.36 15.21
CA PHE A 160 6.25 0.96 15.34
C PHE A 160 5.13 -0.06 15.52
N SER A 161 5.46 -1.33 15.75
CA SER A 161 4.47 -2.40 15.87
C SER A 161 3.50 -2.22 17.04
N LYS A 162 3.87 -1.42 18.04
CA LYS A 162 3.04 -1.08 19.20
C LYS A 162 2.47 0.33 19.17
N ASP A 163 2.89 1.17 18.22
CA ASP A 163 2.51 2.58 18.16
C ASP A 163 2.46 3.04 16.69
N VAL A 164 1.33 2.75 16.07
CA VAL A 164 1.06 3.08 14.67
C VAL A 164 0.79 4.59 14.51
N ASP A 165 0.25 5.25 15.53
CA ASP A 165 0.05 6.70 15.48
C ASP A 165 1.38 7.44 15.40
N ARG A 166 2.39 7.00 16.16
CA ARG A 166 3.76 7.52 16.03
C ARG A 166 4.34 7.25 14.65
N LEU A 167 4.09 6.09 14.05
CA LEU A 167 4.52 5.85 12.66
C LEU A 167 3.99 6.92 11.72
N PHE A 168 2.72 7.34 11.84
CA PHE A 168 2.16 8.38 10.98
C PHE A 168 2.85 9.73 11.15
N HIS A 169 3.20 10.09 12.38
CA HIS A 169 3.96 11.30 12.65
C HIS A 169 5.36 11.23 12.01
N GLU A 170 6.13 10.18 12.32
CA GLU A 170 7.51 9.97 11.86
C GLU A 170 7.59 9.73 10.33
N TRP A 171 6.51 9.30 9.72
CA TRP A 171 6.43 9.16 8.27
C TRP A 171 6.54 10.52 7.55
N GLU A 172 5.89 11.54 8.11
CA GLU A 172 5.85 12.90 7.54
C GLU A 172 6.94 13.80 8.12
N ASN A 173 7.15 13.73 9.44
CA ASN A 173 8.05 14.56 10.21
C ASN A 173 8.82 13.68 11.20
N SER A 174 10.09 13.43 10.94
CA SER A 174 10.92 12.59 11.82
C SER A 174 12.25 13.24 12.11
N ASP A 175 12.64 13.22 13.38
CA ASP A 175 13.97 13.58 13.86
C ASP A 175 14.84 12.35 14.16
N LEU A 176 14.36 11.14 13.82
CA LEU A 176 15.06 9.89 14.09
C LEU A 176 16.32 9.73 13.24
N LEU A 177 16.31 10.28 12.02
CA LEU A 177 17.45 10.28 11.12
C LEU A 177 17.83 11.72 10.82
N VAL A 178 19.05 12.13 11.18
CA VAL A 178 19.59 13.43 10.84
C VAL A 178 20.81 13.23 9.94
N VAL A 179 20.77 13.83 8.75
CA VAL A 179 21.88 13.77 7.77
C VAL A 179 22.30 15.20 7.46
N ASN A 180 23.60 15.51 7.64
CA ASN A 180 24.14 16.85 7.48
C ASN A 180 23.35 17.93 8.26
N GLY A 181 22.90 17.60 9.49
CA GLY A 181 22.12 18.51 10.33
C GLY A 181 20.66 18.69 9.93
N ARG A 182 20.16 17.97 8.91
CA ARG A 182 18.77 17.98 8.47
C ARG A 182 18.05 16.70 8.89
N SER A 183 16.91 16.85 9.55
CA SER A 183 15.98 15.76 9.88
C SER A 183 15.36 15.17 8.61
N ILE A 184 15.34 13.84 8.52
CA ILE A 184 14.88 13.08 7.36
C ILE A 184 13.67 12.20 7.76
N PRO A 185 12.46 12.53 7.26
CA PRO A 185 11.27 11.71 7.42
C PRO A 185 11.44 10.27 6.92
N ILE A 186 10.76 9.30 7.56
CA ILE A 186 10.90 7.86 7.25
C ILE A 186 10.60 7.56 5.77
N LYS A 187 9.67 8.29 5.16
CA LYS A 187 9.31 8.10 3.74
C LYS A 187 10.48 8.24 2.76
N TYR A 188 11.55 8.93 3.16
CA TYR A 188 12.74 9.16 2.34
C TYR A 188 13.96 8.31 2.72
N TRP A 189 13.88 7.45 3.74
CA TRP A 189 15.03 6.67 4.20
C TRP A 189 15.60 5.75 3.12
N ASP A 190 14.78 5.32 2.17
CA ASP A 190 15.22 4.50 1.04
C ASP A 190 16.20 5.25 0.11
N GLN A 191 16.16 6.57 0.03
CA GLN A 191 17.09 7.40 -0.74
C GLN A 191 18.51 7.39 -0.16
N PHE A 192 18.63 7.10 1.14
CA PHE A 192 19.91 7.12 1.84
C PHE A 192 20.51 5.73 1.97
N TYR A 193 19.71 4.71 2.23
CA TYR A 193 20.25 3.38 2.53
C TYR A 193 20.25 2.40 1.36
N LYS A 194 19.40 2.57 0.33
CA LYS A 194 19.42 1.65 -0.83
C LYS A 194 20.81 1.63 -1.45
N LYS A 195 21.27 0.45 -1.87
CA LYS A 195 22.60 0.24 -2.50
C LYS A 195 22.98 1.27 -3.58
N THR A 196 22.00 1.80 -4.31
CA THR A 196 22.17 2.86 -5.32
C THR A 196 22.71 4.18 -4.76
N SER A 197 22.59 4.44 -3.47
CA SER A 197 23.16 5.63 -2.81
C SER A 197 24.67 5.52 -2.57
N GLY A 198 25.23 4.30 -2.62
CA GLY A 198 26.63 4.04 -2.27
C GLY A 198 26.94 4.26 -0.79
N VAL A 199 25.93 4.28 0.07
CA VAL A 199 26.04 4.49 1.52
C VAL A 199 25.79 3.17 2.24
N LYS A 200 26.69 2.79 3.15
CA LYS A 200 26.53 1.68 4.12
C LYS A 200 25.77 0.47 3.56
N GLU A 201 26.44 -0.32 2.72
CA GLU A 201 25.83 -1.39 1.92
C GLU A 201 25.00 -2.41 2.75
N ASP A 202 25.34 -2.60 4.03
CA ASP A 202 24.68 -3.56 4.93
C ASP A 202 23.46 -2.99 5.67
N GLY A 203 23.24 -1.68 5.69
CA GLY A 203 22.17 -1.05 6.46
C GLY A 203 20.78 -1.30 5.87
N TRP A 204 20.66 -1.29 4.54
CA TRP A 204 19.36 -1.45 3.88
C TRP A 204 18.76 -2.85 3.96
N PRO A 205 19.49 -3.96 3.79
CA PRO A 205 18.94 -5.30 3.97
C PRO A 205 18.19 -5.48 5.30
N ALA A 206 18.72 -4.95 6.40
CA ALA A 206 18.09 -5.02 7.73
C ALA A 206 16.85 -4.12 7.87
N LEU A 207 16.84 -2.96 7.22
CA LEU A 207 15.75 -1.98 7.30
C LEU A 207 14.61 -2.24 6.30
N LYS A 208 14.92 -2.79 5.12
CA LYS A 208 14.04 -2.87 3.94
C LYS A 208 12.68 -3.48 4.26
N GLY A 209 12.65 -4.58 5.00
CA GLY A 209 11.40 -5.26 5.36
C GLY A 209 10.50 -4.39 6.24
N LYS A 210 11.08 -3.80 7.29
CA LYS A 210 10.36 -2.90 8.20
C LYS A 210 9.84 -1.68 7.45
N TRP A 211 10.72 -1.04 6.66
CA TRP A 211 10.37 0.15 5.89
C TRP A 211 9.27 -0.11 4.87
N ALA A 212 9.28 -1.27 4.19
CA ALA A 212 8.22 -1.63 3.25
C ALA A 212 6.86 -1.75 3.95
N ASN A 213 6.81 -2.37 5.13
CA ASN A 213 5.59 -2.49 5.90
C ASN A 213 5.12 -1.13 6.45
N TRP A 214 6.04 -0.29 6.94
CA TRP A 214 5.75 1.09 7.35
C TRP A 214 5.17 1.90 6.21
N LYS A 215 5.80 1.84 5.04
CA LYS A 215 5.32 2.49 3.83
C LYS A 215 3.90 2.05 3.49
N TYR A 216 3.62 0.76 3.60
CA TYR A 216 2.32 0.23 3.25
C TYR A 216 1.21 0.81 4.15
N ILE A 217 1.41 0.75 5.46
CA ILE A 217 0.45 1.27 6.45
C ILE A 217 0.33 2.80 6.36
N ALA A 218 1.44 3.52 6.22
CA ALA A 218 1.41 4.97 6.14
C ALA A 218 0.75 5.47 4.84
N THR A 219 1.01 4.80 3.70
CA THR A 219 0.34 5.13 2.44
C THR A 219 -1.16 4.85 2.51
N GLU A 220 -1.55 3.76 3.17
CA GLU A 220 -2.97 3.49 3.43
C GLU A 220 -3.59 4.63 4.25
N ARG A 221 -2.94 5.05 5.35
CA ARG A 221 -3.44 6.14 6.18
C ARG A 221 -3.67 7.43 5.37
N LEU A 222 -2.81 7.74 4.40
CA LEU A 222 -2.96 8.91 3.53
C LEU A 222 -4.19 8.84 2.61
N GLN A 223 -4.78 7.67 2.40
CA GLN A 223 -6.07 7.52 1.69
C GLN A 223 -7.27 7.95 2.53
N HIS A 224 -7.08 8.19 3.82
CA HIS A 224 -8.13 8.62 4.74
C HIS A 224 -7.97 10.11 5.09
N PRO A 225 -9.07 10.87 5.25
CA PRO A 225 -8.99 12.29 5.59
C PRO A 225 -8.26 12.57 6.90
N ASN A 226 -8.44 11.71 7.90
CA ASN A 226 -7.82 11.84 9.22
C ASN A 226 -7.62 10.48 9.89
N THR A 227 -6.94 10.47 11.04
CA THR A 227 -6.54 9.24 11.75
C THR A 227 -7.73 8.55 12.40
N ILE A 228 -8.80 9.30 12.70
CA ILE A 228 -10.05 8.74 13.23
C ILE A 228 -10.71 7.85 12.17
N VAL A 229 -10.84 8.33 10.93
CA VAL A 229 -11.43 7.53 9.83
C VAL A 229 -10.61 6.27 9.55
N PHE A 230 -9.27 6.38 9.58
CA PHE A 230 -8.40 5.21 9.48
C PHE A 230 -8.68 4.20 10.59
N TRP A 231 -8.71 4.63 11.86
CA TRP A 231 -8.94 3.71 12.97
C TRP A 231 -10.36 3.15 13.01
N ASN A 232 -11.37 3.89 12.56
CA ASN A 232 -12.73 3.36 12.41
C ASN A 232 -12.76 2.17 11.45
N ARG A 233 -11.97 2.21 10.37
CA ARG A 233 -11.82 1.07 9.45
C ARG A 233 -10.99 -0.06 10.06
N PHE A 234 -9.92 0.27 10.79
CA PHE A 234 -9.00 -0.70 11.38
C PHE A 234 -9.27 -0.90 12.88
N SER A 235 -10.54 -1.11 13.22
CA SER A 235 -10.97 -1.54 14.55
C SER A 235 -11.98 -2.69 14.42
N ASP A 236 -12.09 -3.50 15.45
CA ASP A 236 -13.15 -4.51 15.53
C ASP A 236 -14.49 -3.87 15.91
N HIS A 237 -15.53 -4.72 16.02
CA HIS A 237 -16.89 -4.31 16.37
C HIS A 237 -17.01 -3.69 17.77
N ASP A 238 -16.05 -3.97 18.66
CA ASP A 238 -15.99 -3.38 20.00
C ASP A 238 -15.23 -2.03 20.00
N GLY A 239 -14.79 -1.56 18.83
CA GLY A 239 -13.99 -0.35 18.68
C GLY A 239 -12.53 -0.51 19.09
N LYS A 240 -12.07 -1.74 19.33
CA LYS A 240 -10.67 -2.01 19.64
C LYS A 240 -9.85 -1.99 18.35
N ARG A 241 -8.84 -1.13 18.34
CA ARG A 241 -7.92 -0.98 17.21
C ARG A 241 -7.19 -2.27 16.88
N PHE A 242 -7.07 -2.56 15.59
CA PHE A 242 -6.27 -3.65 15.09
C PHE A 242 -4.79 -3.47 15.44
N SER A 243 -4.13 -4.57 15.74
CA SER A 243 -2.67 -4.59 15.87
C SER A 243 -2.00 -4.32 14.52
N TYR A 244 -0.73 -3.92 14.58
CA TYR A 244 0.11 -3.69 13.39
C TYR A 244 0.05 -4.84 12.38
N GLN A 245 0.11 -6.09 12.86
CA GLN A 245 0.05 -7.26 11.98
C GLN A 245 -1.34 -7.45 11.37
N GLN A 246 -2.41 -7.26 12.14
CA GLN A 246 -3.78 -7.35 11.63
C GLN A 246 -4.06 -6.32 10.53
N ILE A 247 -3.50 -5.11 10.63
CA ILE A 247 -3.57 -4.10 9.57
C ILE A 247 -2.87 -4.61 8.31
N LEU A 248 -1.63 -5.11 8.43
CA LEU A 248 -0.89 -5.66 7.29
C LEU A 248 -1.60 -6.83 6.62
N ASP A 249 -2.16 -7.75 7.41
CA ASP A 249 -2.88 -8.92 6.90
C ASP A 249 -4.15 -8.51 6.16
N THR A 250 -4.90 -7.54 6.72
CA THR A 250 -6.09 -6.96 6.08
C THR A 250 -5.72 -6.34 4.74
N LEU A 251 -4.71 -5.47 4.72
CA LEU A 251 -4.25 -4.81 3.51
C LEU A 251 -3.74 -5.81 2.47
N SER A 252 -2.97 -6.81 2.89
CA SER A 252 -2.49 -7.86 1.99
C SER A 252 -3.64 -8.62 1.36
N LYS A 253 -4.65 -9.02 2.16
CA LYS A 253 -5.82 -9.73 1.68
C LYS A 253 -6.62 -8.91 0.67
N GLU A 254 -6.84 -7.63 0.93
CA GLU A 254 -7.54 -6.73 0.01
C GLU A 254 -6.78 -6.58 -1.31
N ARG A 255 -5.45 -6.39 -1.23
CA ARG A 255 -4.60 -6.29 -2.42
C ARG A 255 -4.62 -7.57 -3.25
N ASP A 256 -4.59 -8.72 -2.59
CA ASP A 256 -4.65 -10.02 -3.26
C ASP A 256 -6.03 -10.21 -3.91
N GLY A 257 -7.12 -9.84 -3.21
CA GLY A 257 -8.48 -9.86 -3.77
C GLY A 257 -8.64 -8.94 -4.98
N LYS A 258 -8.12 -7.71 -4.91
CA LYS A 258 -8.11 -6.79 -6.06
C LYS A 258 -7.30 -7.34 -7.23
N ALA A 259 -6.14 -7.93 -6.95
CA ALA A 259 -5.31 -8.55 -7.98
C ALA A 259 -6.01 -9.74 -8.65
N THR A 260 -6.70 -10.59 -7.88
CA THR A 260 -7.51 -11.68 -8.44
C THR A 260 -8.61 -11.12 -9.32
N HIS A 261 -9.36 -10.12 -8.84
CA HIS A 261 -10.43 -9.48 -9.61
C HIS A 261 -9.92 -8.85 -10.91
N ASP A 262 -8.83 -8.09 -10.87
CA ASP A 262 -8.22 -7.48 -12.06
C ASP A 262 -7.69 -8.54 -13.03
N ALA A 263 -7.16 -9.66 -12.53
CA ALA A 263 -6.71 -10.77 -13.37
C ALA A 263 -7.88 -11.52 -14.01
N GLU A 264 -9.00 -11.68 -13.31
CA GLU A 264 -10.25 -12.23 -13.86
C GLU A 264 -10.82 -11.31 -14.94
N ASN A 265 -10.82 -10.00 -14.72
CA ASN A 265 -11.22 -8.99 -15.72
C ASN A 265 -10.39 -9.10 -17.00
N ALA A 266 -9.07 -9.25 -16.86
CA ALA A 266 -8.18 -9.48 -18.00
C ALA A 266 -8.57 -10.76 -18.77
N ARG A 267 -8.78 -11.87 -18.05
CA ARG A 267 -9.19 -13.13 -18.67
C ARG A 267 -10.54 -12.99 -19.37
N LEU A 268 -11.52 -12.36 -18.73
CA LEU A 268 -12.85 -12.12 -19.29
C LEU A 268 -12.76 -11.32 -20.59
N PHE A 269 -11.97 -10.24 -20.59
CA PHE A 269 -11.79 -9.37 -21.76
C PHE A 269 -11.23 -10.13 -22.97
N PHE A 270 -10.27 -11.04 -22.74
CA PHE A 270 -9.63 -11.85 -23.79
C PHE A 270 -10.28 -13.24 -23.95
N GLY A 271 -11.53 -13.43 -23.53
CA GLY A 271 -12.27 -14.67 -23.76
C GLY A 271 -11.67 -15.91 -23.06
N GLY A 272 -10.98 -15.70 -21.95
CA GLY A 272 -10.28 -16.74 -21.18
C GLY A 272 -8.86 -17.04 -21.68
N ASP A 273 -8.41 -16.45 -22.78
CA ASP A 273 -7.11 -16.73 -23.39
C ASP A 273 -6.16 -15.53 -23.35
N LEU A 274 -5.27 -15.50 -22.35
CA LEU A 274 -4.23 -14.47 -22.24
C LEU A 274 -3.09 -14.63 -23.27
N SER A 275 -3.13 -15.64 -24.14
CA SER A 275 -2.23 -15.78 -25.28
C SER A 275 -2.79 -15.17 -26.58
N HIS A 276 -4.02 -14.67 -26.55
CA HIS A 276 -4.71 -14.11 -27.72
C HIS A 276 -3.87 -13.03 -28.43
N PRO A 277 -3.85 -12.98 -29.78
CA PRO A 277 -3.05 -12.01 -30.54
C PRO A 277 -3.26 -10.54 -30.12
N ASP A 278 -4.49 -10.16 -29.79
CA ASP A 278 -4.84 -8.80 -29.31
C ASP A 278 -4.11 -8.39 -28.03
N THR A 279 -3.62 -9.36 -27.24
CA THR A 279 -2.79 -9.05 -26.06
C THR A 279 -1.41 -8.50 -26.43
N LYS A 280 -1.03 -8.56 -27.72
CA LYS A 280 0.29 -8.19 -28.26
C LYS A 280 1.44 -8.88 -27.51
N GLY A 281 1.15 -10.03 -26.90
CA GLY A 281 2.10 -10.80 -26.11
C GLY A 281 2.44 -10.20 -24.74
N VAL A 282 1.71 -9.19 -24.24
CA VAL A 282 1.98 -8.53 -22.95
C VAL A 282 2.01 -9.52 -21.79
N PHE A 283 1.16 -10.55 -21.80
CA PHE A 283 1.13 -11.56 -20.75
C PHE A 283 2.25 -12.60 -20.81
N PHE A 284 3.18 -12.50 -21.75
CA PHE A 284 4.36 -13.36 -21.77
C PHE A 284 5.55 -12.75 -21.04
N TYR A 285 6.49 -13.59 -20.64
CA TYR A 285 7.81 -13.20 -20.16
C TYR A 285 8.85 -14.21 -20.64
N LEU A 286 10.11 -13.79 -20.68
CA LEU A 286 11.22 -14.68 -21.01
C LEU A 286 11.74 -15.37 -19.75
N LYS A 287 11.81 -16.70 -19.79
CA LYS A 287 12.44 -17.51 -18.76
C LYS A 287 13.41 -18.49 -19.42
N SER A 288 14.69 -18.33 -19.15
CA SER A 288 15.76 -19.16 -19.73
C SER A 288 15.70 -19.22 -21.27
N GLY A 289 15.49 -18.06 -21.91
CA GLY A 289 15.38 -17.94 -23.38
C GLY A 289 14.04 -18.40 -23.97
N LYS A 290 13.13 -18.95 -23.16
CA LYS A 290 11.81 -19.41 -23.61
C LYS A 290 10.73 -18.39 -23.27
N LYS A 291 9.81 -18.16 -24.20
CA LYS A 291 8.62 -17.32 -23.99
C LYS A 291 7.59 -18.13 -23.19
N VAL A 292 7.23 -17.66 -21.99
CA VAL A 292 6.33 -18.33 -21.04
C VAL A 292 5.16 -17.41 -20.71
N LEU A 293 3.95 -17.95 -20.69
CA LEU A 293 2.75 -17.21 -20.30
C LEU A 293 2.72 -16.96 -18.78
N THR A 294 2.34 -15.75 -18.38
CA THR A 294 2.14 -15.40 -16.98
C THR A 294 0.88 -16.07 -16.44
N THR A 295 0.99 -16.77 -15.31
CA THR A 295 -0.14 -17.45 -14.65
C THR A 295 -0.52 -16.87 -13.29
N LYS A 296 0.32 -16.02 -12.69
CA LYS A 296 0.10 -15.46 -11.35
C LYS A 296 -0.79 -14.22 -11.41
N ASP A 297 -1.90 -14.22 -10.68
CA ASP A 297 -2.88 -13.12 -10.66
C ASP A 297 -2.25 -11.73 -10.41
N PRO A 298 -1.38 -11.51 -9.40
CA PRO A 298 -0.79 -10.19 -9.19
C PRO A 298 0.05 -9.67 -10.36
N VAL A 299 0.61 -10.57 -11.17
CA VAL A 299 1.39 -10.19 -12.35
C VAL A 299 0.46 -9.93 -13.54
N ILE A 300 -0.61 -10.73 -13.69
CA ILE A 300 -1.64 -10.52 -14.72
C ILE A 300 -2.35 -9.18 -14.46
N ALA A 301 -2.81 -8.94 -13.23
CA ALA A 301 -3.46 -7.70 -12.83
C ALA A 301 -2.62 -6.46 -13.15
N ARG A 302 -1.31 -6.47 -12.82
CA ARG A 302 -0.43 -5.35 -13.15
C ARG A 302 -0.34 -5.09 -14.65
N LYS A 303 -0.15 -6.16 -15.43
CA LYS A 303 -0.07 -6.08 -16.90
C LYS A 303 -1.39 -5.62 -17.51
N TRP A 304 -2.51 -6.04 -16.93
CA TRP A 304 -3.84 -5.62 -17.33
C TRP A 304 -4.09 -4.13 -17.07
N LEU A 305 -3.79 -3.65 -15.87
CA LEU A 305 -3.93 -2.23 -15.53
C LEU A 305 -3.01 -1.37 -16.41
N GLN A 306 -1.80 -1.83 -16.70
CA GLN A 306 -0.89 -1.15 -17.64
C GLN A 306 -1.48 -1.10 -19.06
N LEU A 307 -2.07 -2.19 -19.55
CA LEU A 307 -2.75 -2.20 -20.85
C LEU A 307 -3.91 -1.21 -20.90
N LEU A 308 -4.69 -1.10 -19.82
CA LEU A 308 -5.80 -0.14 -19.74
C LEU A 308 -5.32 1.33 -19.71
N GLU A 309 -4.11 1.57 -19.22
CA GLU A 309 -3.49 2.91 -19.20
C GLU A 309 -2.84 3.28 -20.54
N GLU A 310 -2.26 2.30 -21.25
CA GLU A 310 -1.46 2.54 -22.45
C GLU A 310 -2.22 2.34 -23.78
N ASP A 311 -3.31 1.56 -23.79
CA ASP A 311 -4.07 1.21 -25.00
C ASP A 311 -5.52 1.71 -24.91
N ASP A 312 -5.79 2.87 -25.50
CA ASP A 312 -7.09 3.55 -25.49
C ASP A 312 -8.22 2.68 -26.09
N ASP A 313 -7.93 1.82 -27.08
CA ASP A 313 -8.93 0.93 -27.67
C ASP A 313 -9.35 -0.16 -26.67
N ILE A 314 -8.37 -0.80 -26.03
CA ILE A 314 -8.62 -1.80 -24.98
C ILE A 314 -9.39 -1.17 -23.83
N SER A 315 -8.97 0.00 -23.37
CA SER A 315 -9.63 0.75 -22.30
C SER A 315 -11.10 1.08 -22.63
N SER A 316 -11.34 1.61 -23.84
CA SER A 316 -12.68 1.94 -24.32
C SER A 316 -13.59 0.71 -24.47
N ARG A 317 -13.06 -0.40 -25.01
CA ARG A 317 -13.80 -1.66 -25.12
C ARG A 317 -14.13 -2.24 -23.76
N TRP A 318 -13.19 -2.18 -22.81
CA TRP A 318 -13.43 -2.66 -21.46
C TRP A 318 -14.51 -1.87 -20.74
N ALA A 319 -14.49 -0.53 -20.87
CA ALA A 319 -15.54 0.32 -20.33
C ALA A 319 -16.93 -0.03 -20.88
N ARG A 320 -17.04 -0.42 -22.16
CA ARG A 320 -18.31 -0.92 -22.74
C ARG A 320 -18.75 -2.24 -22.11
N ILE A 321 -17.84 -3.18 -21.92
CA ILE A 321 -18.15 -4.48 -21.27
C ILE A 321 -18.66 -4.25 -19.85
N GLN A 322 -17.97 -3.42 -19.06
CA GLN A 322 -18.38 -3.08 -17.70
C GLN A 322 -19.78 -2.47 -17.65
N ASN A 323 -20.09 -1.52 -18.55
CA ASN A 323 -21.41 -0.93 -18.64
C ASN A 323 -22.51 -1.94 -19.00
N THR A 324 -22.21 -2.92 -19.86
CA THR A 324 -23.17 -3.98 -20.20
C THR A 324 -23.42 -4.91 -19.03
N VAL A 325 -22.36 -5.34 -18.33
CA VAL A 325 -22.47 -6.22 -17.16
C VAL A 325 -23.30 -5.55 -16.06
N LEU A 326 -23.02 -4.28 -15.75
CA LEU A 326 -23.76 -3.51 -14.75
C LEU A 326 -25.25 -3.36 -15.07
N ARG A 327 -25.59 -3.20 -16.36
CA ARG A 327 -26.99 -3.11 -16.81
C ARG A 327 -27.71 -4.45 -16.72
N GLN A 328 -27.03 -5.55 -16.99
CA GLN A 328 -27.62 -6.89 -16.88
C GLN A 328 -27.87 -7.27 -15.41
N THR A 329 -26.95 -6.95 -14.49
CA THR A 329 -27.15 -7.21 -13.06
C THR A 329 -28.32 -6.41 -12.49
N HIS A 330 -28.54 -5.17 -12.93
CA HIS A 330 -29.66 -4.33 -12.47
C HIS A 330 -31.03 -4.75 -13.02
N ILE A 331 -31.08 -5.47 -14.14
CA ILE A 331 -32.33 -6.02 -14.70
C ILE A 331 -32.73 -7.33 -14.01
N LEU A 332 -31.76 -8.09 -13.49
CA LEU A 332 -32.01 -9.37 -12.81
C LEU A 332 -32.31 -9.22 -11.31
N SER A 333 -32.08 -8.04 -10.72
CA SER A 333 -32.37 -7.71 -9.32
C SER A 333 -33.74 -7.03 -9.11
N LEU A 334 -34.51 -6.83 -10.17
CA LEU A 334 -35.90 -6.34 -10.15
C LEU A 334 -36.85 -7.50 -10.45
#